data_AF-A0A1A3UBI3-F1
#
_entry.id   AF-A0A1A3UBI3-F1
#
_cell.length_a   1.000
_cell.length_b   1.000
_cell.length_c   1.000
_cell.angle_alpha   90.00
_cell.angle_beta   90.00
_cell.angle_gamma   90.00
#
_symmetry.space_group_name_H-M   'P 1'
#
loop_
_entity.id
_entity.type
_entity.pdbx_description
1 polymer ?
#
loop_
_entity_poly.entity_id
_entity_poly.type
_entity_poly.pdbx_seq_one_letter_code
_entity_poly.pdbx_strand_id
1 'polypeptide(L)'
;MKRIVVGTLLSGTVVLGSLGLGAGVAQADPGTGICNQLAMCSHIWCPGSPLPMPDVVWDMNTCHHYYGGSLGHPGTEGGIQVGAHILEGDPSPANTCNGSLICLPGL
;
A
#
# COMPACT_ATOMS: atom_id res chain seq x y z
N MET A 1 60.61 24.84 -35.16
CA MET A 1 60.42 24.97 -33.70
C MET A 1 59.24 24.10 -33.30
N LYS A 2 59.42 23.24 -32.29
CA LYS A 2 58.38 22.40 -31.67
C LYS A 2 57.46 23.24 -30.79
N ARG A 3 56.18 22.90 -30.71
CA ARG A 3 55.46 22.60 -29.45
C ARG A 3 54.03 22.14 -29.74
N ILE A 4 53.76 20.93 -29.28
CA ILE A 4 52.47 20.25 -29.20
C ILE A 4 51.63 20.98 -28.15
N VAL A 5 50.33 21.19 -28.41
CA VAL A 5 49.37 21.53 -27.36
C VAL A 5 48.32 20.42 -27.33
N VAL A 6 48.51 19.51 -26.38
CA VAL A 6 47.52 18.53 -25.91
C VAL A 6 46.48 19.31 -25.12
N GLY A 7 45.22 19.28 -25.55
CA GLY A 7 44.09 19.78 -24.77
C GLY A 7 43.62 18.69 -23.81
N THR A 8 43.91 18.86 -22.52
CA THR A 8 43.53 17.95 -21.43
C THR A 8 42.03 18.02 -21.11
N LEU A 9 41.48 16.85 -20.76
CA LEU A 9 40.10 16.64 -20.33
C LEU A 9 39.73 17.49 -19.11
N LEU A 10 38.56 18.11 -19.14
CA LEU A 10 37.91 18.67 -17.96
C LEU A 10 36.68 17.81 -17.63
N SER A 11 36.83 16.98 -16.61
CA SER A 11 35.76 16.26 -15.93
C SER A 11 34.74 17.22 -15.35
N GLY A 12 33.46 16.99 -15.64
CA GLY A 12 32.34 17.57 -14.90
C GLY A 12 31.49 16.44 -14.34
N THR A 13 31.70 16.07 -13.06
CA THR A 13 30.73 15.23 -12.34
C THR A 13 29.55 16.10 -11.94
N VAL A 14 28.42 15.89 -12.60
CA VAL A 14 27.12 16.40 -12.13
C VAL A 14 26.73 15.56 -10.91
N VAL A 15 26.89 16.14 -9.71
CA VAL A 15 26.23 15.61 -8.51
C VAL A 15 24.75 15.93 -8.68
N LEU A 16 23.98 14.94 -9.15
CA LEU A 16 22.53 14.99 -9.00
C LEU A 16 22.28 14.91 -7.49
N GLY A 17 22.01 16.06 -6.89
CA GLY A 17 21.50 16.14 -5.53
C GLY A 17 20.31 15.18 -5.44
N SER A 18 20.41 14.21 -4.54
CA SER A 18 19.27 13.37 -4.16
C SER A 18 18.16 14.32 -3.75
N LEU A 19 17.15 14.44 -4.62
CA LEU A 19 15.93 15.17 -4.35
C LEU A 19 15.31 14.56 -3.09
N GLY A 20 15.59 15.17 -1.94
CA GLY A 20 14.82 15.00 -0.73
C GLY A 20 13.47 15.65 -0.98
N LEU A 21 12.59 14.96 -1.70
CA LEU A 21 11.17 15.30 -1.79
C LEU A 21 10.51 14.88 -0.48
N GLY A 22 10.82 15.62 0.59
CA GLY A 22 9.95 15.73 1.75
C GLY A 22 8.73 16.58 1.37
N ALA A 23 7.94 16.11 0.40
CA ALA A 23 6.62 16.64 0.12
C ALA A 23 5.66 15.67 0.78
N GLY A 24 5.08 16.08 1.91
CA GLY A 24 3.87 15.48 2.45
C GLY A 24 2.72 15.73 1.50
N VAL A 25 2.76 15.10 0.33
CA VAL A 25 1.57 14.85 -0.45
C VAL A 25 0.76 13.87 0.38
N ALA A 26 -0.46 14.25 0.76
CA ALA A 26 -1.45 13.28 1.17
C ALA A 26 -1.73 12.42 -0.07
N GLN A 27 -0.89 11.41 -0.30
CA GLN A 27 -1.18 10.36 -1.26
C GLN A 27 -2.34 9.59 -0.65
N ALA A 28 -3.50 9.65 -1.30
CA ALA A 28 -4.53 8.67 -1.05
C ALA A 28 -3.89 7.30 -1.28
N ASP A 29 -4.01 6.40 -0.31
CA ASP A 29 -3.46 5.05 -0.45
C ASP A 29 -3.97 4.44 -1.77
N PRO A 30 -3.07 4.05 -2.67
CA PRO A 30 -3.47 3.59 -3.99
C PRO A 30 -4.37 2.37 -3.85
N GLY A 31 -5.56 2.45 -4.45
CA GLY A 31 -6.46 1.30 -4.52
C GLY A 31 -5.84 0.19 -5.35
N THR A 32 -5.96 -1.05 -4.90
CA THR A 32 -5.45 -2.24 -5.62
C THR A 32 -6.37 -2.65 -6.77
N GLY A 33 -7.61 -2.14 -6.81
CA GLY A 33 -8.67 -2.61 -7.71
C GLY A 33 -9.29 -3.94 -7.29
N ILE A 34 -8.82 -4.52 -6.17
CA ILE A 34 -9.40 -5.74 -5.59
C ILE A 34 -10.54 -5.31 -4.67
N CYS A 35 -11.76 -5.63 -5.08
CA CYS A 35 -12.96 -5.37 -4.29
C CYS A 35 -13.84 -6.61 -4.21
N ASN A 36 -14.58 -6.75 -3.11
CA ASN A 36 -15.61 -7.76 -3.00
C ASN A 36 -16.98 -7.25 -3.50
N GLN A 37 -17.97 -8.12 -3.49
CA GLN A 37 -19.35 -7.81 -3.93
C GLN A 37 -20.06 -6.79 -3.03
N LEU A 38 -19.53 -6.53 -1.84
CA LEU A 38 -20.04 -5.53 -0.89
C LEU A 38 -19.36 -4.16 -1.06
N ALA A 39 -18.64 -3.96 -2.17
CA ALA A 39 -17.89 -2.74 -2.48
C ALA A 39 -16.81 -2.39 -1.44
N MET A 40 -16.32 -3.39 -0.71
CA MET A 40 -15.13 -3.26 0.13
C MET A 40 -13.93 -3.43 -0.78
N CYS A 41 -13.04 -2.46 -0.80
CA CYS A 41 -11.88 -2.43 -1.68
C CYS A 41 -10.58 -2.40 -0.87
N SER A 42 -9.56 -3.09 -1.40
CA SER A 42 -8.22 -3.08 -0.86
C SER A 42 -7.41 -1.89 -1.37
N HIS A 43 -6.52 -1.42 -0.50
CA HIS A 43 -5.62 -0.30 -0.64
C HIS A 43 -4.22 -0.74 -0.24
N ILE A 44 -3.20 -0.01 -0.66
CA ILE A 44 -1.80 -0.27 -0.26
C ILE A 44 -1.32 0.87 0.61
N TRP A 45 -0.88 0.55 1.83
CA TRP A 45 -0.08 1.45 2.65
C TRP A 45 1.40 1.09 2.52
N CYS A 46 2.29 2.09 2.48
CA CYS A 46 3.74 1.89 2.39
C CYS A 46 4.50 2.77 3.39
N PRO A 47 5.77 2.44 3.71
CA PRO A 47 6.61 3.24 4.61
C PRO A 47 6.69 4.70 4.16
N GLY A 48 6.38 5.61 5.09
CA GLY A 48 6.36 7.05 4.85
C GLY A 48 4.99 7.62 4.44
N SER A 49 4.02 6.76 4.10
CA SER A 49 2.61 7.18 3.94
C SER A 49 1.97 7.43 5.31
N PRO A 50 1.02 8.38 5.41
CA PRO A 50 0.21 8.53 6.63
C PRO A 50 -0.56 7.23 6.91
N LEU A 51 -0.65 6.84 8.18
CA LEU A 51 -1.47 5.68 8.56
C LEU A 51 -2.96 5.99 8.37
N PRO A 52 -3.78 5.02 7.89
CA PRO A 52 -5.21 5.22 7.72
C PRO A 52 -5.94 5.39 9.06
N MET A 53 -5.42 4.76 10.13
CA MET A 53 -5.86 4.97 11.51
C MET A 53 -4.66 4.94 12.47
N PRO A 54 -4.71 5.69 13.59
CA PRO A 54 -3.57 5.83 14.50
C PRO A 54 -3.26 4.57 15.32
N ASP A 55 -4.20 3.65 15.44
CA ASP A 55 -4.08 2.40 16.20
C ASP A 55 -3.59 1.21 15.35
N VAL A 56 -3.29 1.44 14.07
CA VAL A 56 -2.83 0.40 13.16
C VAL A 56 -1.44 -0.10 13.52
N VAL A 57 -1.32 -1.42 13.66
CA VAL A 57 -0.05 -2.10 13.97
C VAL A 57 0.45 -2.85 12.74
N TRP A 58 1.48 -2.29 12.10
CA TRP A 58 2.15 -2.86 10.92
C TRP A 58 3.67 -2.94 11.08
N ASP A 59 4.31 -3.79 10.28
CA ASP A 59 5.74 -3.65 10.02
C ASP A 59 5.97 -2.40 9.16
N MET A 60 6.47 -1.34 9.78
CA MET A 60 6.65 -0.03 9.14
C MET A 60 7.76 -0.01 8.07
N ASN A 61 8.39 -1.14 7.75
CA ASN A 61 9.42 -1.28 6.72
C ASN A 61 8.94 -1.98 5.44
N THR A 62 7.69 -2.45 5.41
CA THR A 62 7.11 -3.19 4.28
C THR A 62 5.79 -2.54 3.87
N CYS A 63 5.41 -2.67 2.60
CA CYS A 63 4.08 -2.25 2.15
C CYS A 63 3.03 -3.30 2.52
N HIS A 64 1.87 -2.84 2.98
CA HIS A 64 0.77 -3.65 3.47
C HIS A 64 -0.45 -3.44 2.59
N HIS A 65 -1.18 -4.53 2.34
CA HIS A 65 -2.50 -4.42 1.73
C HIS A 65 -3.52 -4.30 2.85
N TYR A 66 -4.50 -3.42 2.71
CA TYR A 66 -5.49 -3.24 3.74
C TYR A 66 -6.84 -2.84 3.19
N TYR A 67 -7.88 -3.09 3.97
CA TYR A 67 -9.22 -2.59 3.70
C TYR A 67 -9.93 -2.23 5.00
N GLY A 68 -10.96 -1.40 4.87
CA GLY A 68 -11.80 -1.02 6.00
C GLY A 68 -12.75 -2.14 6.40
N GLY A 69 -12.83 -2.44 7.70
CA GLY A 69 -13.77 -3.43 8.24
C GLY A 69 -13.45 -3.88 9.66
N SER A 70 -14.34 -4.70 10.21
CA SER A 70 -14.17 -5.30 11.54
C SER A 70 -14.43 -6.80 11.45
N LEU A 71 -13.59 -7.60 12.10
CA LEU A 71 -13.71 -9.06 12.04
C LEU A 71 -15.13 -9.53 12.38
N GLY A 72 -15.57 -10.58 11.69
CA GLY A 72 -16.89 -11.18 11.86
C GLY A 72 -18.03 -10.42 11.19
N HIS A 73 -17.76 -9.32 10.48
CA HIS A 73 -18.74 -8.69 9.60
C HIS A 73 -18.71 -9.32 8.20
N PRO A 74 -19.84 -9.36 7.48
CA PRO A 74 -19.88 -9.87 6.11
C PRO A 74 -18.82 -9.20 5.22
N GLY A 75 -18.05 -10.00 4.48
CA GLY A 75 -17.02 -9.54 3.55
C GLY A 75 -15.65 -9.26 4.17
N THR A 76 -15.45 -9.51 5.47
CA THR A 76 -14.18 -9.31 6.20
C THR A 76 -13.37 -10.58 6.43
N GLU A 77 -13.80 -11.69 5.84
CA GLU A 77 -13.28 -13.01 6.10
C GLU A 77 -11.91 -13.17 5.49
N GLY A 78 -11.00 -13.78 6.26
CA GLY A 78 -9.60 -13.89 5.88
C GLY A 78 -8.76 -12.64 6.14
N GLY A 79 -9.38 -11.50 6.50
CA GLY A 79 -8.65 -10.32 6.98
C GLY A 79 -8.04 -10.54 8.35
N ILE A 80 -6.93 -9.86 8.63
CA ILE A 80 -6.28 -9.86 9.96
C ILE A 80 -6.52 -8.49 10.61
N GLN A 81 -7.13 -8.46 11.80
CA GLN A 81 -7.37 -7.20 12.51
C GLN A 81 -6.05 -6.58 12.94
N VAL A 82 -5.74 -5.40 12.40
CA VAL A 82 -4.52 -4.63 12.72
C VAL A 82 -4.86 -3.28 13.36
N GLY A 83 -6.13 -2.86 13.32
CA GLY A 83 -6.70 -1.73 14.03
C GLY A 83 -8.22 -1.88 14.16
N ALA A 84 -8.89 -0.98 14.85
CA ALA A 84 -10.32 -1.07 15.20
C ALA A 84 -11.23 -1.25 13.98
N HIS A 85 -10.87 -0.62 12.85
CA HIS A 85 -11.61 -0.70 11.60
C HIS A 85 -10.73 -0.98 10.39
N ILE A 86 -9.53 -1.54 10.61
CA ILE A 86 -8.57 -1.85 9.56
C ILE A 86 -8.22 -3.33 9.63
N LEU A 87 -8.32 -3.97 8.48
CA LEU A 87 -7.98 -5.36 8.25
C LEU A 87 -6.81 -5.42 7.25
N GLU A 88 -5.78 -6.18 7.59
CA GLU A 88 -4.69 -6.53 6.68
C GLU A 88 -5.17 -7.55 5.64
N GLY A 89 -4.68 -7.41 4.41
CA GLY A 89 -4.92 -8.27 3.27
C GLY A 89 -5.91 -7.68 2.26
N ASP A 90 -6.46 -8.55 1.42
CA ASP A 90 -7.49 -8.21 0.45
C ASP A 90 -8.87 -8.73 0.91
N PRO A 91 -9.96 -8.01 0.63
CA PRO A 91 -11.30 -8.47 0.99
C PRO A 91 -11.63 -9.77 0.25
N SER A 92 -12.23 -10.72 0.96
CA SER A 92 -12.64 -12.00 0.36
C SER A 92 -13.59 -11.76 -0.82
N PRO A 93 -13.33 -12.36 -2.00
CA PRO A 93 -14.25 -12.28 -3.15
C PRO A 93 -15.61 -12.92 -2.86
N ALA A 94 -15.65 -13.84 -1.88
CA ALA A 94 -16.86 -14.55 -1.52
C ALA A 94 -17.75 -13.65 -0.67
N ASN A 95 -18.99 -13.47 -1.12
CA ASN A 95 -20.14 -13.22 -0.27
C ASN A 95 -20.19 -14.34 0.78
N THR A 96 -19.77 -14.02 1.98
CA THR A 96 -19.46 -14.96 3.03
C THR A 96 -20.69 -15.36 3.79
N CYS A 97 -21.18 -16.54 3.43
CA CYS A 97 -22.14 -17.26 4.23
C CYS A 97 -21.48 -17.86 5.46
N ASN A 98 -21.03 -16.98 6.37
CA ASN A 98 -20.48 -17.34 7.67
C ASN A 98 -19.36 -18.41 7.56
N GLY A 99 -18.41 -18.19 6.64
CA GLY A 99 -17.31 -19.13 6.36
C GLY A 99 -17.60 -20.21 5.31
N SER A 100 -18.78 -20.22 4.68
CA SER A 100 -19.12 -21.17 3.61
C SER A 100 -18.71 -20.67 2.22
N LEU A 101 -18.17 -21.57 1.40
CA LEU A 101 -17.79 -21.32 -0.01
C LEU A 101 -18.99 -20.97 -0.92
N ILE A 102 -20.22 -21.25 -0.49
CA ILE A 102 -21.44 -21.07 -1.29
C ILE A 102 -22.55 -20.49 -0.40
N CYS A 103 -23.23 -19.46 -0.90
CA CYS A 103 -24.42 -18.92 -0.26
C CYS A 103 -25.69 -19.56 -0.81
N LEU A 104 -26.19 -20.58 -0.11
CA LEU A 104 -27.52 -21.12 -0.38
C LEU A 104 -28.56 -20.31 0.42
N PRO A 105 -29.54 -19.66 -0.23
CA PRO A 105 -30.60 -18.98 0.48
C PRO A 105 -31.53 -20.01 1.14
N GLY A 106 -31.65 -20.00 2.47
CA GLY A 106 -32.69 -20.73 3.21
C GLY A 106 -32.25 -21.73 4.28
N LEU A 107 -31.13 -21.52 4.99
CA LEU A 107 -30.88 -22.17 6.27
C LEU A 107 -31.11 -21.20 7.44
#